data_AF-A0A2N3I6J4-F1
#
_entry.id   AF-A0A2N3I6J4-F1
#
_cell.length_a   1.000
_cell.length_b   1.000
_cell.length_c   1.000
_cell.angle_alpha   90.00
_cell.angle_beta   90.00
_cell.angle_gamma   90.00
#
_symmetry.space_group_name_H-M   'P 1'
#
loop_
_entity.id
_entity.type
_entity.pdbx_description
1 polymer ?
#
loop_
_entity_poly.entity_id
_entity_poly.type
_entity_poly.pdbx_seq_one_letter_code
_entity_poly.pdbx_strand_id
1 'polypeptide(L)'
;MTQSRSYYGSDANFINFASQRIKLIEEKHADFIGFSPIFTSEGFAELKTIYDEACNITSDNAYIDIQAKATENVKLDLDACCKFYQRCKFDIQMAFPNDKKMWDQFGFNDYEEARKSGKYMYMFLTDLHMVSTRNTAALQKIGWTEESFSQILTLRDKLKADMILQSDCIMDRSRATENRTNKLNSLYEKMAVYFKAARILYDSNEETLKWFKFPAQSSSKNESETEEEVLEQL
;
A
#
# COMPACT_ATOMS: atom_id res chain seq x y z
N MET A 1 16.17 0.13 -0.60
CA MET A 1 16.47 -1.08 0.18
C MET A 1 15.49 -1.11 1.33
N THR A 2 14.65 -2.13 1.43
CA THR A 2 13.68 -2.24 2.53
C THR A 2 14.43 -2.48 3.84
N GLN A 3 14.35 -1.56 4.79
CA GLN A 3 15.01 -1.73 6.10
C GLN A 3 14.41 -2.94 6.82
N SER A 4 15.26 -3.78 7.41
CA SER A 4 14.80 -4.85 8.30
C SER A 4 14.38 -4.28 9.65
N ARG A 5 13.42 -4.93 10.32
CA ARG A 5 13.03 -4.60 11.69
C ARG A 5 14.15 -4.97 12.66
N SER A 6 14.44 -4.08 13.62
CA SER A 6 15.41 -4.28 14.69
C SER A 6 14.82 -4.99 15.92
N TYR A 7 13.49 -5.08 15.99
CA TYR A 7 12.73 -5.70 17.08
C TYR A 7 12.05 -6.99 16.63
N TYR A 8 11.67 -7.81 17.62
CA TYR A 8 10.98 -9.08 17.39
C TYR A 8 9.46 -8.94 17.52
N GLY A 9 8.72 -9.71 16.73
CA GLY A 9 7.25 -9.74 16.72
C GLY A 9 6.61 -8.74 15.75
N SER A 10 5.29 -8.62 15.84
CA SER A 10 4.52 -7.67 15.03
C SER A 10 4.68 -6.23 15.55
N ASP A 11 4.44 -5.25 14.67
CA ASP A 11 4.46 -3.82 15.03
C ASP A 11 3.51 -3.53 16.20
N ALA A 12 2.32 -4.15 16.21
CA ALA A 12 1.35 -4.02 17.29
C ALA A 12 1.88 -4.56 18.64
N ASN A 13 2.53 -5.72 18.62
CA ASN A 13 3.14 -6.30 19.82
C ASN A 13 4.29 -5.43 20.34
N PHE A 14 5.11 -4.89 19.43
CA PHE A 14 6.22 -4.03 19.81
C PHE A 14 5.75 -2.68 20.36
N ILE A 15 4.71 -2.06 19.78
CA ILE A 15 4.09 -0.83 20.31
C ILE A 15 3.54 -1.06 21.72
N ASN A 16 2.79 -2.15 21.94
CA ASN A 16 2.28 -2.48 23.27
C ASN A 16 3.42 -2.72 24.28
N PHE A 17 4.43 -3.48 23.86
CA PHE A 17 5.64 -3.71 24.64
C PHE A 17 6.32 -2.37 25.02
N ALA A 18 6.51 -1.48 24.05
CA ALA A 18 7.18 -0.20 24.21
C ALA A 18 6.43 0.73 25.16
N SER A 19 5.10 0.82 25.01
CA SER A 19 4.22 1.62 25.88
C SER A 19 4.46 1.35 27.36
N GLN A 20 4.48 0.06 27.75
CA GLN A 20 4.68 -0.36 29.13
C GLN A 20 6.08 0.04 29.65
N ARG A 21 7.12 -0.04 28.81
CA ARG A 21 8.49 0.26 29.23
C ARG A 21 8.81 1.75 29.22
N ILE A 22 8.22 2.52 28.32
CA ILE A 22 8.31 3.99 28.36
C ILE A 22 7.71 4.51 29.65
N LYS A 23 6.55 3.96 30.09
CA LYS A 23 5.97 4.31 31.39
C LYS A 23 6.91 3.97 32.55
N LEU A 24 7.54 2.78 32.53
CA LEU A 24 8.51 2.41 33.57
C LEU A 24 9.76 3.31 33.55
N ILE A 25 10.26 3.67 32.37
CA ILE A 25 11.37 4.62 32.21
C ILE A 25 10.96 5.98 32.80
N GLU A 26 9.74 6.45 32.57
CA GLU A 26 9.22 7.69 33.15
C GLU A 26 9.27 7.68 34.68
N GLU A 27 8.73 6.62 35.28
CA GLU A 27 8.66 6.44 36.74
C GLU A 27 10.06 6.39 37.37
N LYS A 28 11.06 5.93 36.60
CA LYS A 28 12.45 5.75 37.03
C LYS A 28 13.42 6.79 36.45
N HIS A 29 12.94 7.83 35.77
CA HIS A 29 13.80 8.71 34.97
C HIS A 29 14.84 9.45 35.81
N ALA A 30 14.52 9.76 37.06
CA ALA A 30 15.46 10.38 38.00
C ALA A 30 16.71 9.50 38.25
N ASP A 31 16.54 8.18 38.33
CA ASP A 31 17.65 7.22 38.50
C ASP A 31 18.58 7.26 37.28
N PHE A 32 18.01 7.34 36.07
CA PHE A 32 18.77 7.43 34.82
C PHE A 32 19.55 8.74 34.72
N ILE A 33 18.92 9.87 35.05
CA ILE A 33 19.59 11.19 35.09
C ILE A 33 20.75 11.17 36.10
N GLY A 34 20.52 10.60 37.29
CA GLY A 34 21.56 10.48 38.32
C GLY A 34 22.71 9.56 37.91
N PHE A 35 22.44 8.55 37.09
CA PHE A 35 23.45 7.60 36.59
C PHE A 35 24.38 8.18 35.54
N SER A 36 23.86 8.95 34.58
CA SER A 36 24.68 9.49 33.49
C SER A 36 24.07 10.74 32.85
N PRO A 37 24.88 11.76 32.53
CA PRO A 37 24.40 13.01 31.92
C PRO A 37 23.86 12.83 30.49
N ILE A 38 24.04 11.65 29.86
CA ILE A 38 23.41 11.35 28.57
C ILE A 38 21.88 11.25 28.68
N PHE A 39 21.36 10.92 29.86
CA PHE A 39 19.92 10.88 30.10
C PHE A 39 19.45 12.27 30.51
N THR A 40 18.64 12.89 29.65
CA THR A 40 18.06 14.21 29.88
C THR A 40 16.54 14.15 29.80
N SER A 41 15.86 15.16 30.36
CA SER A 41 14.41 15.30 30.19
C SER A 41 14.01 15.47 28.72
N GLU A 42 14.84 16.17 27.94
CA GLU A 42 14.65 16.35 26.50
C GLU A 42 14.76 15.03 25.73
N GLY A 43 15.81 14.23 26.00
CA GLY A 43 15.99 12.92 25.36
C GLY A 43 14.85 11.94 25.67
N PHE A 44 14.27 12.02 26.88
CA PHE A 44 13.08 11.26 27.23
C PHE A 44 11.81 11.77 26.51
N ALA A 45 11.66 13.09 26.39
CA ALA A 45 10.57 13.67 25.60
C ALA A 45 10.66 13.25 24.13
N GLU A 46 11.86 13.23 23.54
CA GLU A 46 12.08 12.70 22.19
C GLU A 46 11.68 11.23 22.05
N LEU A 47 12.01 10.38 23.04
CA LEU A 47 11.59 8.97 23.05
C LEU A 47 10.06 8.85 23.01
N LYS A 48 9.33 9.66 23.79
CA LYS A 48 7.87 9.71 23.78
C LYS A 48 7.32 10.18 22.43
N THR A 49 7.89 11.26 21.88
CA THR A 49 7.50 11.78 20.56
C THR A 49 7.63 10.70 19.48
N ILE A 50 8.73 9.95 19.46
CA ILE A 50 8.93 8.87 18.48
C ILE A 50 7.88 7.76 18.65
N TYR A 51 7.55 7.40 19.90
CA TYR A 51 6.49 6.43 20.18
C TYR A 51 5.13 6.91 19.68
N ASP A 52 4.77 8.17 19.97
CA ASP A 52 3.49 8.74 19.54
C ASP A 52 3.40 8.85 18.01
N GLU A 53 4.47 9.29 17.36
CA GLU A 53 4.56 9.31 15.89
C GLU A 53 4.39 7.90 15.30
N ALA A 54 5.05 6.89 15.87
CA ALA A 54 4.92 5.51 15.40
C ALA A 54 3.50 4.96 15.55
N CYS A 55 2.80 5.30 16.63
CA CYS A 55 1.41 4.90 16.88
C CYS A 55 0.41 5.56 15.92
N ASN A 56 0.73 6.77 15.43
CA ASN A 56 -0.15 7.55 14.57
C ASN A 56 0.03 7.23 13.07
N ILE A 57 0.98 6.37 12.69
CA ILE A 57 1.10 5.91 11.31
C ILE A 57 -0.03 4.92 11.02
N THR A 58 -0.92 5.28 10.09
CA THR A 58 -2.02 4.45 9.61
C THR A 58 -1.58 3.03 9.32
N SER A 59 -2.36 2.04 9.78
CA SER A 59 -2.01 0.61 9.63
C SER A 59 -1.95 0.14 8.18
N ASP A 60 -1.19 -0.92 7.91
CA ASP A 60 -1.14 -1.52 6.56
C ASP A 60 -2.52 -2.02 6.09
N ASN A 61 -3.34 -2.56 7.01
CA ASN A 61 -4.70 -3.01 6.70
C ASN A 61 -5.58 -1.88 6.15
N ALA A 62 -5.51 -0.69 6.76
CA ALA A 62 -6.26 0.45 6.26
C ALA A 62 -5.81 0.86 4.84
N TYR A 63 -4.49 0.80 4.56
CA TYR A 63 -3.99 1.03 3.20
C TYR A 63 -4.41 -0.07 2.21
N ILE A 64 -4.49 -1.33 2.64
CA ILE A 64 -5.03 -2.43 1.84
C ILE A 64 -6.48 -2.13 1.44
N ASP A 65 -7.31 -1.69 2.37
CA ASP A 65 -8.72 -1.37 2.11
C ASP A 65 -8.86 -0.19 1.13
N ILE A 66 -8.06 0.87 1.32
CA ILE A 66 -8.01 2.03 0.41
C ILE A 66 -7.57 1.59 -1.00
N GLN A 67 -6.51 0.77 -1.10
CA GLN A 67 -6.00 0.25 -2.36
C GLN A 67 -7.03 -0.66 -3.06
N ALA A 68 -7.75 -1.48 -2.29
CA ALA A 68 -8.82 -2.34 -2.80
C ALA A 68 -9.95 -1.48 -3.41
N LYS A 69 -10.35 -0.41 -2.73
CA LYS A 69 -11.36 0.51 -3.24
C LYS A 69 -10.93 1.23 -4.52
N ALA A 70 -9.69 1.72 -4.57
CA ALA A 70 -9.15 2.34 -5.78
C ALA A 70 -9.10 1.35 -6.96
N THR A 71 -8.75 0.09 -6.69
CA THR A 71 -8.75 -0.98 -7.70
C THR A 71 -10.15 -1.30 -8.20
N GLU A 72 -11.15 -1.31 -7.32
CA GLU A 72 -12.56 -1.46 -7.70
C GLU A 72 -13.02 -0.33 -8.61
N ASN A 73 -12.70 0.92 -8.30
CA ASN A 73 -13.08 2.07 -9.12
C ASN A 73 -12.52 1.97 -10.55
N VAL A 74 -11.24 1.60 -10.71
CA VAL A 74 -10.64 1.36 -12.04
C VAL A 74 -11.39 0.27 -12.80
N LYS A 75 -11.83 -0.80 -12.13
CA LYS A 75 -12.60 -1.88 -12.78
C LYS A 75 -13.98 -1.40 -13.22
N LEU A 76 -14.67 -0.63 -12.39
CA LEU A 76 -15.98 -0.06 -12.71
C LEU A 76 -15.90 0.89 -13.92
N ASP A 77 -14.88 1.75 -13.94
CA ASP A 77 -14.66 2.68 -15.04
C ASP A 77 -14.27 1.96 -16.33
N LEU A 78 -13.42 0.94 -16.26
CA LEU A 78 -13.08 0.11 -17.41
C LEU A 78 -14.32 -0.60 -17.98
N ASP A 79 -15.19 -1.13 -17.13
CA ASP A 79 -16.46 -1.75 -17.56
C ASP A 79 -17.41 -0.72 -18.20
N ALA A 80 -17.49 0.49 -17.64
CA ALA A 80 -18.26 1.59 -18.23
C ALA A 80 -17.73 1.97 -19.63
N CYS A 81 -16.40 2.06 -19.78
CA CYS A 81 -15.75 2.29 -21.08
C CYS A 81 -16.08 1.17 -22.07
N CYS A 82 -16.03 -0.09 -21.63
CA CYS A 82 -16.36 -1.24 -22.47
C CYS A 82 -17.80 -1.20 -22.96
N LYS A 83 -18.75 -0.98 -22.05
CA LYS A 83 -20.18 -0.88 -22.38
C LYS A 83 -20.46 0.26 -23.36
N PHE A 84 -19.85 1.41 -23.13
CA PHE A 84 -19.98 2.56 -24.02
C PHE A 84 -19.45 2.24 -25.42
N TYR A 85 -18.25 1.66 -25.53
CA TYR A 85 -17.69 1.32 -26.84
C TYR A 85 -18.52 0.27 -27.59
N GLN A 86 -19.09 -0.74 -26.90
CA GLN A 86 -19.99 -1.69 -27.56
C GLN A 86 -21.18 -1.00 -28.22
N ARG A 87 -21.73 0.04 -27.58
CA ARG A 87 -22.75 0.89 -28.21
C ARG A 87 -22.19 1.63 -29.42
N CYS A 88 -21.01 2.25 -29.29
CA CYS A 88 -20.35 2.92 -30.41
C CYS A 88 -20.12 1.98 -31.61
N LYS A 89 -19.74 0.71 -31.40
CA LYS A 89 -19.53 -0.25 -32.50
C LYS A 89 -20.77 -0.39 -33.37
N PHE A 90 -21.94 -0.54 -32.75
CA PHE A 90 -23.20 -0.62 -33.47
C PHE A 90 -23.43 0.63 -34.33
N ASP A 91 -23.29 1.80 -33.73
CA ASP A 91 -23.48 3.08 -34.41
C ASP A 91 -22.47 3.24 -35.57
N ILE A 92 -21.19 2.96 -35.34
CA ILE A 92 -20.13 3.02 -36.36
C ILE A 92 -20.43 2.09 -37.55
N GLN A 93 -20.95 0.89 -37.31
CA GLN A 93 -21.36 -0.02 -38.39
C GLN A 93 -22.53 0.53 -39.21
N MET A 94 -23.44 1.30 -38.58
CA MET A 94 -24.53 1.97 -39.29
C MET A 94 -24.05 3.18 -40.09
N ALA A 95 -23.08 3.95 -39.60
CA ALA A 95 -22.50 5.07 -40.32
C ALA A 95 -21.65 4.62 -41.52
N PHE A 96 -20.99 3.46 -41.40
CA PHE A 96 -20.04 2.94 -42.39
C PHE A 96 -20.36 1.49 -42.76
N PRO A 97 -21.50 1.22 -43.44
CA PRO A 97 -21.92 -0.14 -43.73
C PRO A 97 -20.91 -0.84 -44.65
N ASN A 98 -20.50 -2.05 -44.25
CA ASN A 98 -19.55 -2.92 -44.97
C ASN A 98 -18.12 -2.36 -45.17
N ASP A 99 -17.74 -1.26 -44.51
CA ASP A 99 -16.39 -0.71 -44.59
C ASP A 99 -15.50 -1.17 -43.42
N LYS A 100 -14.98 -2.39 -43.53
CA LYS A 100 -14.11 -2.98 -42.51
C LYS A 100 -12.86 -2.14 -42.22
N LYS A 101 -12.28 -1.50 -43.25
CA LYS A 101 -11.08 -0.67 -43.06
C LYS A 101 -11.41 0.58 -42.25
N MET A 102 -12.60 1.14 -42.42
CA MET A 102 -13.07 2.21 -41.56
C MET A 102 -13.31 1.69 -40.14
N TRP A 103 -13.93 0.53 -39.96
CA TRP A 103 -14.15 -0.06 -38.63
C TRP A 103 -12.84 -0.32 -37.87
N ASP A 104 -11.80 -0.78 -38.57
CA ASP A 104 -10.47 -0.99 -37.97
C ASP A 104 -9.85 0.34 -37.54
N GLN A 105 -10.07 1.45 -38.26
CA GLN A 105 -9.67 2.78 -37.77
C GLN A 105 -10.38 3.18 -36.48
N PHE A 106 -11.62 2.72 -36.28
CA PHE A 106 -12.34 2.87 -35.00
C PHE A 106 -11.92 1.84 -33.93
N GLY A 107 -10.85 1.07 -34.18
CA GLY A 107 -10.25 0.15 -33.21
C GLY A 107 -10.99 -1.18 -33.06
N PHE A 108 -11.75 -1.63 -34.06
CA PHE A 108 -12.46 -2.92 -33.97
C PHE A 108 -11.52 -4.11 -33.72
N ASN A 109 -10.33 -4.05 -34.30
CA ASN A 109 -9.22 -5.00 -34.17
C ASN A 109 -8.48 -4.89 -32.83
N ASP A 110 -8.41 -3.70 -32.24
CA ASP A 110 -7.60 -3.44 -31.02
C ASP A 110 -8.40 -3.55 -29.72
N TYR A 111 -9.74 -3.53 -29.83
CA TYR A 111 -10.64 -3.52 -28.67
C TYR A 111 -10.47 -4.72 -27.72
N GLU A 112 -10.16 -5.91 -28.24
CA GLU A 112 -10.02 -7.11 -27.40
C GLU A 112 -8.83 -7.06 -26.44
N GLU A 113 -7.80 -6.28 -26.77
CA GLU A 113 -6.70 -5.98 -25.86
C GLU A 113 -7.07 -4.83 -24.92
N ALA A 114 -7.66 -3.77 -25.46
CA ALA A 114 -8.08 -2.60 -24.69
C ALA A 114 -9.01 -2.95 -23.52
N ARG A 115 -10.02 -3.81 -23.75
CA ARG A 115 -11.02 -4.18 -22.73
C ARG A 115 -10.45 -4.88 -21.48
N LYS A 116 -9.21 -5.37 -21.54
CA LYS A 116 -8.56 -6.11 -20.44
C LYS A 116 -7.68 -5.23 -19.56
N SER A 117 -7.42 -3.98 -19.97
CA SER A 117 -6.42 -3.13 -19.35
C SER A 117 -6.86 -1.66 -19.38
N GLY A 118 -6.95 -1.03 -18.21
CA GLY A 118 -7.26 0.41 -18.12
C GLY A 118 -6.27 1.27 -18.92
N LYS A 119 -4.98 0.90 -18.93
CA LYS A 119 -3.95 1.61 -19.70
C LYS A 119 -4.20 1.55 -21.20
N TYR A 120 -4.54 0.37 -21.72
CA TYR A 120 -4.85 0.22 -23.15
C TYR A 120 -6.20 0.84 -23.49
N MET A 121 -7.21 0.73 -22.62
CA MET A 121 -8.49 1.42 -22.80
C MET A 121 -8.33 2.95 -22.85
N TYR A 122 -7.45 3.53 -22.04
CA TYR A 122 -7.15 4.97 -22.09
C TYR A 122 -6.61 5.41 -23.46
N MET A 123 -5.62 4.68 -23.99
CA MET A 123 -5.07 4.95 -25.33
C MET A 123 -6.14 4.75 -26.40
N PHE A 124 -6.85 3.63 -26.31
CA PHE A 124 -7.94 3.27 -27.21
C PHE A 124 -9.03 4.35 -27.31
N LEU A 125 -9.49 4.90 -26.19
CA LEU A 125 -10.49 5.97 -26.20
C LEU A 125 -9.95 7.29 -26.75
N THR A 126 -8.63 7.52 -26.64
CA THR A 126 -7.97 8.68 -27.26
C THR A 126 -8.03 8.57 -28.78
N ASP A 127 -7.71 7.40 -29.32
CA ASP A 127 -7.76 7.14 -30.76
C ASP A 127 -9.20 7.12 -31.27
N LEU A 128 -10.12 6.50 -30.52
CA LEU A 128 -11.55 6.52 -30.81
C LEU A 128 -12.08 7.94 -30.95
N HIS A 129 -11.76 8.83 -30.01
CA HIS A 129 -12.17 10.23 -30.08
C HIS A 129 -11.61 10.91 -31.34
N MET A 130 -10.29 10.76 -31.58
CA MET A 130 -9.63 11.34 -32.75
C MET A 130 -10.30 10.91 -34.07
N VAL A 131 -10.57 9.62 -34.24
CA VAL A 131 -11.18 9.07 -35.46
C VAL A 131 -12.65 9.46 -35.55
N SER A 132 -13.36 9.52 -34.43
CA SER A 132 -14.73 10.02 -34.36
C SER A 132 -14.82 11.47 -34.82
N THR A 133 -13.94 12.35 -34.32
CA THR A 133 -13.89 13.76 -34.73
C THR A 133 -13.55 13.93 -36.21
N ARG A 134 -12.68 13.10 -36.78
CA ARG A 134 -12.40 13.13 -38.23
C ARG A 134 -13.59 12.74 -39.09
N ASN A 135 -14.50 11.95 -38.53
CA ASN A 135 -15.68 11.38 -39.20
C ASN A 135 -17.00 11.99 -38.70
N THR A 136 -16.96 13.17 -38.07
CA THR A 136 -18.13 13.81 -37.43
C THR A 136 -19.35 13.87 -38.35
N ALA A 137 -19.19 14.27 -39.60
CA ALA A 137 -20.32 14.41 -40.53
C ALA A 137 -21.06 13.09 -40.80
N ALA A 138 -20.35 11.96 -40.81
CA ALA A 138 -20.97 10.64 -41.00
C ALA A 138 -21.67 10.16 -39.72
N LEU A 139 -21.04 10.37 -38.56
CA LEU A 139 -21.58 9.99 -37.26
C LEU A 139 -22.80 10.86 -36.87
N GLN A 140 -22.81 12.15 -37.21
CA GLN A 140 -23.97 13.02 -36.97
C GLN A 140 -25.21 12.59 -37.77
N LYS A 141 -25.04 12.01 -38.98
CA LYS A 141 -26.16 11.49 -39.78
C LYS A 141 -26.89 10.33 -39.13
N ILE A 142 -26.22 9.56 -38.29
CA ILE A 142 -26.82 8.46 -37.52
C ILE A 142 -27.25 8.88 -36.11
N GLY A 143 -27.14 10.17 -35.78
CA GLY A 143 -27.62 10.73 -34.53
C GLY A 143 -26.58 10.94 -33.44
N TRP A 144 -25.28 10.81 -33.72
CA TRP A 144 -24.27 11.26 -32.74
C TRP A 144 -24.35 12.78 -32.54
N THR A 145 -24.34 13.18 -31.28
CA THR A 145 -24.36 14.58 -30.83
C THR A 145 -23.00 15.00 -30.29
N GLU A 146 -22.78 16.30 -30.08
CA GLU A 146 -21.60 16.80 -29.35
C GLU A 146 -21.42 16.09 -27.98
N GLU A 147 -22.52 15.74 -27.32
CA GLU A 147 -22.51 14.96 -26.08
C GLU A 147 -21.96 13.54 -26.29
N SER A 148 -22.24 12.91 -27.44
CA SER A 148 -21.68 11.59 -27.76
C SER A 148 -20.16 11.62 -27.88
N PHE A 149 -19.61 12.66 -28.52
CA PHE A 149 -18.16 12.85 -28.66
C PHE A 149 -17.52 13.19 -27.31
N SER A 150 -18.12 14.10 -26.54
CA SER A 150 -17.59 14.49 -25.22
C SER A 150 -17.63 13.34 -24.22
N GLN A 151 -18.62 12.44 -24.30
CA GLN A 151 -18.70 11.25 -23.45
C GLN A 151 -17.49 10.33 -23.59
N ILE A 152 -16.86 10.24 -24.78
CA ILE A 152 -15.61 9.49 -24.98
C ILE A 152 -14.51 10.06 -24.06
N LEU A 153 -14.34 11.39 -24.07
CA LEU A 153 -13.33 12.08 -23.27
C LEU A 153 -13.65 11.99 -21.78
N THR A 154 -14.91 12.16 -21.40
CA THR A 154 -15.37 12.03 -20.01
C THR A 154 -15.01 10.67 -19.42
N LEU A 155 -15.30 9.58 -20.13
CA LEU A 155 -14.97 8.23 -19.68
C LEU A 155 -13.46 7.99 -19.65
N ARG A 156 -12.74 8.45 -20.68
CA ARG A 156 -11.28 8.35 -20.76
C ARG A 156 -10.60 9.04 -19.57
N ASP A 157 -10.99 10.28 -19.30
CA ASP A 157 -10.34 11.11 -18.29
C ASP A 157 -10.67 10.65 -16.88
N LYS A 158 -11.91 10.15 -16.67
CA LYS A 158 -12.30 9.51 -15.42
C LYS A 158 -11.48 8.24 -15.15
N LEU A 159 -11.36 7.34 -16.14
CA LEU A 159 -10.54 6.13 -16.03
C LEU A 159 -9.07 6.47 -15.71
N LYS A 160 -8.52 7.50 -16.37
CA LYS A 160 -7.15 7.98 -16.10
C LYS A 160 -7.00 8.48 -14.67
N ALA A 161 -7.95 9.29 -14.18
CA ALA A 161 -7.92 9.81 -12.82
C ALA A 161 -7.92 8.67 -11.78
N ASP A 162 -8.80 7.69 -11.94
CA ASP A 162 -8.87 6.55 -11.01
C ASP A 162 -7.62 5.64 -11.09
N MET A 163 -6.99 5.51 -12.26
CA MET A 163 -5.70 4.83 -12.39
C MET A 163 -4.54 5.57 -11.69
N ILE A 164 -4.53 6.91 -11.73
CA ILE A 164 -3.57 7.73 -11.00
C ILE A 164 -3.76 7.53 -9.50
N LEU A 165 -5.01 7.65 -9.02
CA LEU A 165 -5.33 7.41 -7.61
C LEU A 165 -4.93 6.01 -7.14
N GLN A 166 -5.16 4.98 -7.95
CA GLN A 166 -4.71 3.62 -7.64
C GLN A 166 -3.18 3.56 -7.49
N SER A 167 -2.44 4.22 -8.37
CA SER A 167 -0.97 4.26 -8.34
C SER A 167 -0.47 5.02 -7.10
N ASP A 168 -1.10 6.13 -6.76
CA ASP A 168 -0.78 6.91 -5.55
C ASP A 168 -1.01 6.09 -4.28
N CYS A 169 -2.14 5.36 -4.19
CA CYS A 169 -2.42 4.48 -3.06
C CYS A 169 -1.34 3.40 -2.87
N ILE A 170 -0.83 2.82 -3.97
CA ILE A 170 0.26 1.83 -3.92
C ILE A 170 1.55 2.47 -3.39
N MET A 171 1.89 3.67 -3.85
CA MET A 171 3.06 4.40 -3.38
C MET A 171 2.95 4.80 -1.91
N ASP A 172 1.80 5.30 -1.50
CA ASP A 172 1.55 5.75 -0.12
C ASP A 172 1.60 4.60 0.87
N ARG A 173 1.05 3.44 0.52
CA ARG A 173 1.18 2.22 1.33
C ARG A 173 2.65 1.83 1.55
N SER A 174 3.46 1.87 0.48
CA SER A 174 4.89 1.57 0.56
C SER A 174 5.62 2.57 1.47
N ARG A 175 5.38 3.87 1.28
CA ARG A 175 5.98 4.93 2.09
C ARG A 175 5.59 4.84 3.56
N ALA A 176 4.31 4.58 3.84
CA ALA A 176 3.82 4.43 5.21
C ALA A 176 4.46 3.22 5.90
N THR A 177 4.65 2.11 5.20
CA THR A 177 5.30 0.91 5.73
C THR A 177 6.78 1.16 6.04
N GLU A 178 7.49 1.84 5.15
CA GLU A 178 8.88 2.25 5.37
C GLU A 178 9.00 3.21 6.56
N ASN A 179 8.16 4.26 6.60
CA ASN A 179 8.14 5.22 7.70
C ASN A 179 7.85 4.54 9.04
N ARG A 180 6.90 3.61 9.08
CA ARG A 180 6.58 2.84 10.29
C ARG A 180 7.78 2.02 10.77
N THR A 181 8.44 1.32 9.85
CA THR A 181 9.63 0.51 10.17
C THR A 181 10.75 1.39 10.72
N ASN A 182 11.03 2.53 10.08
CA ASN A 182 12.07 3.45 10.50
C ASN A 182 11.79 4.04 11.90
N LYS A 183 10.55 4.45 12.18
CA LYS A 183 10.16 4.99 13.49
C LYS A 183 10.23 3.94 14.59
N LEU A 184 9.76 2.72 14.33
CA LEU A 184 9.83 1.63 15.31
C LEU A 184 11.27 1.15 15.54
N ASN A 185 12.14 1.16 14.52
CA ASN A 185 13.57 0.91 14.70
C ASN A 185 14.23 2.00 15.54
N SER A 186 13.94 3.27 15.28
CA SER A 186 14.46 4.38 16.09
C SER A 186 13.97 4.30 17.54
N LEU A 187 12.71 3.92 17.75
CA LEU A 187 12.15 3.67 19.07
C LEU A 187 12.91 2.56 19.80
N TYR A 188 13.13 1.44 19.12
CA TYR A 188 13.91 0.32 19.65
C TYR A 188 15.32 0.74 20.07
N GLU A 189 16.03 1.47 19.22
CA GLU A 189 17.39 1.94 19.48
C GLU A 189 17.45 2.87 20.71
N LYS A 190 16.55 3.85 20.82
CA LYS A 190 16.51 4.72 22.00
C LYS A 190 16.16 3.94 23.27
N MET A 191 15.19 3.04 23.22
CA MET A 191 14.87 2.17 24.36
C MET A 191 16.05 1.28 24.77
N ALA A 192 16.83 0.79 23.81
CA ALA A 192 17.99 -0.07 24.08
C ALA A 192 19.06 0.64 24.93
N VAL A 193 19.21 1.97 24.78
CA VAL A 193 20.12 2.77 25.62
C VAL A 193 19.67 2.75 27.09
N TYR A 194 18.37 2.99 27.34
CA TYR A 194 17.81 2.89 28.69
C TYR A 194 17.95 1.48 29.25
N PHE A 195 17.66 0.45 28.46
CA PHE A 195 17.75 -0.94 28.92
C PHE A 195 19.19 -1.33 29.26
N LYS A 196 20.17 -0.82 28.50
CA LYS A 196 21.60 -1.02 28.80
C LYS A 196 21.99 -0.37 30.13
N ALA A 197 21.54 0.86 30.39
CA ALA A 197 21.79 1.53 31.66
C ALA A 197 21.08 0.85 32.83
N ALA A 198 19.84 0.41 32.64
CA ALA A 198 19.04 -0.28 33.66
C ALA A 198 19.72 -1.57 34.15
N ARG A 199 20.42 -2.30 33.28
CA ARG A 199 21.18 -3.49 33.68
C ARG A 199 22.31 -3.18 34.67
N ILE A 200 22.86 -1.97 34.61
CA ILE A 200 23.95 -1.53 35.51
C ILE A 200 23.33 -0.93 36.78
N LEU A 201 22.34 -0.06 36.64
CA LEU A 201 21.64 0.61 37.73
C LEU A 201 20.97 -0.36 38.71
N TYR A 202 20.39 -1.44 38.18
CA TYR A 202 19.57 -2.38 38.93
C TYR A 202 20.18 -3.78 38.97
N ASP A 203 21.51 -3.92 38.84
CA ASP A 203 22.21 -5.21 38.81
C ASP A 203 21.86 -6.11 40.01
N SER A 204 21.65 -5.51 41.18
CA SER A 204 21.25 -6.20 42.41
C SER A 204 19.73 -6.40 42.59
N ASN A 205 18.90 -5.90 41.67
CA ASN A 205 17.44 -5.98 41.72
C ASN A 205 16.88 -6.72 40.49
N GLU A 206 16.89 -8.05 40.56
CA GLU A 206 16.42 -8.90 39.47
C GLU A 206 14.96 -8.67 39.08
N GLU A 207 14.08 -8.34 40.03
CA GLU A 207 12.65 -8.10 39.76
C GLU A 207 12.45 -6.89 38.85
N THR A 208 13.19 -5.80 39.10
CA THR A 208 13.15 -4.60 38.28
C THR A 208 13.78 -4.85 36.90
N LEU A 209 14.91 -5.57 36.88
CA LEU A 209 15.70 -5.80 35.67
C LEU A 209 14.96 -6.69 34.65
N LYS A 210 14.04 -7.57 35.09
CA LYS A 210 13.15 -8.35 34.20
C LYS A 210 12.32 -7.48 33.25
N TRP A 211 11.95 -6.27 33.67
CA TRP A 211 11.12 -5.37 32.85
C TRP A 211 11.92 -4.61 31.77
N PHE A 212 13.24 -4.51 31.91
CA PHE A 212 14.16 -3.83 30.99
C PHE A 212 14.88 -4.81 30.04
N LYS A 213 14.17 -5.84 29.59
CA LYS A 213 14.65 -6.83 28.61
C LYS A 213 13.72 -6.85 27.39
N PHE A 214 14.31 -6.82 26.20
CA PHE A 214 13.56 -7.08 24.97
C PHE A 214 13.16 -8.55 24.90
N PRO A 215 12.03 -8.88 24.26
CA PRO A 215 11.66 -10.26 23.99
C PRO A 215 12.78 -10.97 23.22
N ALA A 216 13.09 -12.22 23.61
CA ALA A 216 14.03 -13.04 22.86
C ALA A 216 13.43 -13.44 21.50
N GLN A 217 14.28 -13.54 20.46
CA GLN A 217 13.88 -14.22 19.24
C GLN A 217 13.60 -15.69 19.59
N SER A 218 12.40 -16.19 19.30
CA SER A 218 12.19 -17.63 19.35
C SER A 218 13.02 -18.26 18.22
N SER A 219 14.05 -19.03 18.57
CA SER A 219 14.61 -19.98 17.61
C SER A 219 13.50 -20.97 17.27
N SER A 220 12.94 -20.86 16.07
CA SER A 220 12.22 -21.99 15.50
C SER A 220 13.24 -23.12 15.38
N LYS A 221 13.25 -24.05 16.34
CA LYS A 221 13.78 -25.38 16.10
C LYS A 221 13.04 -25.90 14.87
N ASN A 222 13.76 -26.13 13.79
CA ASN A 222 13.31 -27.01 12.72
C ASN A 222 13.10 -28.38 13.36
N GLU A 223 11.88 -28.69 13.79
CA GLU A 223 11.42 -30.06 13.92
C GLU A 223 11.04 -30.53 12.51
N SER A 224 12.07 -30.88 11.74
CA SER A 224 11.96 -31.77 10.59
C SER A 224 12.85 -32.96 10.87
N GLU A 225 12.36 -34.16 10.55
CA GLU A 225 13.03 -35.47 10.55
C GLU A 225 12.87 -36.32 11.82
N THR A 226 11.76 -37.05 11.89
CA THR A 226 11.80 -38.51 12.09
C THR A 226 10.50 -39.16 11.59
N GLU A 227 10.32 -39.22 10.28
CA GLU A 227 9.43 -40.18 9.61
C GLU A 227 10.18 -40.77 8.40
N GLU A 228 11.17 -41.62 8.67
CA GLU A 228 11.65 -42.63 7.71
C GLU A 228 12.63 -43.59 8.41
N GLU A 229 12.08 -44.60 9.11
CA GLU A 229 12.72 -45.93 9.27
C GLU A 229 11.78 -46.89 10.01
N VAL A 230 10.76 -47.42 9.32
CA VAL A 230 10.27 -48.78 9.56
C VAL A 230 9.84 -49.38 8.23
N LEU A 231 10.84 -49.76 7.43
CA LEU A 231 10.66 -50.71 6.34
C LEU A 231 11.78 -51.76 6.43
N GLU A 232 11.85 -52.43 7.58
CA GLU A 232 12.53 -53.72 7.71
C GLU A 232 12.03 -54.41 8.98
N GLN A 233 11.06 -55.32 8.82
CA GLN A 233 11.05 -56.66 9.42
C GLN A 233 9.72 -57.38 9.17
N LEU A 234 9.83 -58.45 8.37
CA LEU A 234 8.98 -59.66 8.27
C LEU A 234 7.65 -59.56 7.52
#